data_AF-A0A1X7VSD0-F1
#
_entry.id   AF-A0A1X7VSD0-F1
#
_cell.length_a   1.000
_cell.length_b   1.000
_cell.length_c   1.000
_cell.angle_alpha   90.00
_cell.angle_beta   90.00
_cell.angle_gamma   90.00
#
_symmetry.space_group_name_H-M   'P 1'
#
loop_
_entity.id
_entity.type
_entity.pdbx_description
1 polymer ?
#
loop_
_entity_poly.entity_id
_entity_poly.type
_entity_poly.pdbx_seq_one_letter_code
_entity_poly.pdbx_strand_id
1 'polypeptide(L)'
;MGGKSSKDNSAKTEDPKESPAEQTNVDKEGEAPPAKPTQSETTGGAEGEPAAEKLVEFNDIKNSLKTGDLLLLYRKDAENPNYAILIDNSANEEYFPLLMVKGSTKPMSKENFSRRRYLTAVTTVTRMFYGDYERVAICRLTGDQKDISAKKALEAVDKIDTQKYSEEELKLIDEAETDVARSVMASVLNLSVLYSKLGIIAEPATPSSVQDTYKTWNTTLPVGEPTFINVPPIKPGPMKGGTPPFYQKILRGLMPIPENRTVVPYSSIRDQLNTGDILLFATVGSSGFVIKLGSNSHFSHAAMVLKPKGSDLLMCWETTSNSVGLVDLGSTKVQKGTQIVPLKHKILNGYNDEVAIRRLVDVTDEQREKIHQTMMKLSKELEGTYYEKDFIEMIMSGFDFGEEFLDFLRNDEEDVSTIFCSELVAHAYQEAGLLGEEKPSNEYSPDEFSSEKNPNLKFGRLEPEVYIELKYED
;
A
#
# COMPACT_ATOMS: atom_id res chain seq x y z
N MET A 1 23.88 49.60 -15.52
CA MET A 1 24.47 50.07 -16.79
C MET A 1 25.96 49.76 -16.73
N GLY A 2 26.49 49.14 -17.79
CA GLY A 2 27.88 48.65 -17.90
C GLY A 2 28.00 47.20 -17.41
N GLY A 3 28.54 46.22 -18.14
CA GLY A 3 29.13 46.20 -19.48
C GLY A 3 29.86 44.86 -19.64
N LYS A 4 29.44 44.10 -20.67
CA LYS A 4 30.09 42.97 -21.39
C LYS A 4 31.37 42.33 -20.80
N SER A 5 31.40 41.00 -20.77
CA SER A 5 32.35 40.22 -21.61
C SER A 5 31.98 38.74 -21.65
N SER A 6 31.73 38.27 -22.87
CA SER A 6 31.67 36.88 -23.32
C SER A 6 33.03 36.17 -23.23
N LYS A 7 33.03 34.85 -23.06
CA LYS A 7 33.99 33.95 -23.71
C LYS A 7 33.40 32.55 -23.91
N ASP A 8 33.35 32.18 -25.17
CA ASP A 8 33.07 30.85 -25.71
C ASP A 8 34.07 29.79 -25.20
N ASN A 9 33.62 28.54 -25.14
CA ASN A 9 34.49 27.40 -25.40
C ASN A 9 33.68 26.24 -25.99
N SER A 10 33.87 26.06 -27.29
CA SER A 10 33.46 24.90 -28.09
C SER A 10 34.65 23.96 -28.30
N ALA A 11 34.50 22.68 -27.99
CA ALA A 11 35.38 21.60 -28.49
C ALA A 11 34.51 20.32 -28.58
N LYS A 12 34.09 19.93 -29.79
CA LYS A 12 34.77 19.03 -30.75
C LYS A 12 34.65 17.54 -30.39
N THR A 13 33.67 16.95 -31.05
CA THR A 13 33.54 15.58 -31.57
C THR A 13 34.84 14.94 -32.04
N GLU A 14 35.11 13.69 -31.65
CA GLU A 14 35.78 12.65 -32.46
C GLU A 14 35.33 11.24 -32.01
N ASP A 15 34.55 10.57 -32.86
CA ASP A 15 34.57 9.12 -33.11
C ASP A 15 35.03 9.00 -34.58
N PRO A 16 35.89 8.04 -34.99
CA PRO A 16 35.37 6.70 -35.30
C PRO A 16 36.41 5.56 -35.22
N LYS A 17 35.95 4.29 -35.27
CA LYS A 17 36.53 3.26 -36.17
C LYS A 17 35.71 1.97 -36.23
N GLU A 18 35.33 1.61 -37.45
CA GLU A 18 34.74 0.35 -37.90
C GLU A 18 35.78 -0.79 -37.99
N SER A 19 35.33 -2.02 -37.65
CA SER A 19 35.42 -3.33 -38.37
C SER A 19 36.76 -3.83 -38.97
N PRO A 20 36.87 -5.05 -39.57
CA PRO A 20 36.00 -6.26 -39.61
C PRO A 20 36.77 -7.59 -39.31
N ALA A 21 36.07 -8.74 -39.25
CA ALA A 21 36.51 -10.00 -39.89
C ALA A 21 35.45 -11.12 -39.86
N GLU A 22 35.14 -11.63 -41.05
CA GLU A 22 34.43 -12.87 -41.37
C GLU A 22 35.19 -14.13 -40.91
N GLN A 23 34.45 -15.23 -40.69
CA GLN A 23 34.88 -16.57 -41.15
C GLN A 23 33.71 -17.58 -41.24
N THR A 24 33.28 -17.79 -42.49
CA THR A 24 32.93 -19.04 -43.20
C THR A 24 32.52 -20.34 -42.48
N ASN A 25 31.35 -20.86 -42.91
CA ASN A 25 30.95 -22.23 -43.32
C ASN A 25 31.73 -23.47 -42.86
N VAL A 26 31.00 -24.48 -42.34
CA VAL A 26 31.16 -25.90 -42.74
C VAL A 26 29.80 -26.63 -42.65
N ASP A 27 29.37 -27.14 -43.81
CA ASP A 27 28.30 -28.13 -43.98
C ASP A 27 28.66 -29.49 -43.35
N LYS A 28 27.70 -30.13 -42.67
CA LYS A 28 27.69 -31.59 -42.50
C LYS A 28 26.27 -32.13 -42.64
N GLU A 29 26.00 -32.65 -43.84
CA GLU A 29 25.01 -33.69 -44.10
C GLU A 29 25.38 -34.97 -43.33
N GLY A 30 24.38 -35.69 -42.81
CA GLY A 30 24.62 -36.97 -42.15
C GLY A 30 23.38 -37.62 -41.53
N GLU A 31 22.67 -38.39 -42.36
CA GLU A 31 21.93 -39.61 -42.05
C GLU A 31 20.62 -39.56 -41.22
N ALA A 32 19.54 -39.91 -41.91
CA ALA A 32 18.21 -40.17 -41.38
C ALA A 32 18.13 -41.55 -40.69
N PRO A 33 17.50 -41.65 -39.50
CA PRO A 33 17.17 -42.93 -38.89
C PRO A 33 15.85 -43.52 -39.44
N PRO A 34 15.68 -44.85 -39.38
CA PRO A 34 14.60 -45.56 -40.07
C PRO A 34 13.22 -45.35 -39.43
N ALA A 35 12.22 -45.31 -40.32
CA ALA A 35 10.80 -45.19 -40.01
C ALA A 35 10.31 -46.27 -39.05
N LYS A 36 9.63 -45.83 -37.98
CA LYS A 36 8.85 -46.70 -37.08
C LYS A 36 7.41 -46.85 -37.62
N PRO A 37 6.76 -48.00 -37.35
CA PRO A 37 5.48 -48.35 -37.95
C PRO A 37 4.32 -47.51 -37.41
N THR A 38 3.45 -47.14 -38.35
CA THR A 38 2.18 -46.45 -38.18
C THR A 38 1.29 -47.19 -37.20
N GLN A 39 0.99 -46.56 -36.06
CA GLN A 39 -0.09 -46.97 -35.16
C GLN A 39 -1.29 -46.05 -35.38
N SER A 40 -2.46 -46.69 -35.48
CA SER A 40 -3.77 -46.14 -35.76
C SER A 40 -4.16 -44.98 -34.83
N GLU A 41 -4.63 -43.89 -35.43
CA GLU A 41 -5.30 -42.78 -34.77
C GLU A 41 -6.56 -43.25 -34.04
N THR A 42 -6.50 -43.31 -32.72
CA THR A 42 -7.66 -43.11 -31.86
C THR A 42 -7.63 -41.67 -31.39
N THR A 43 -8.56 -40.85 -31.89
CA THR A 43 -8.79 -39.46 -31.51
C THR A 43 -9.29 -39.37 -30.06
N GLY A 44 -8.35 -39.49 -29.11
CA GLY A 44 -8.53 -39.01 -27.76
C GLY A 44 -8.39 -37.49 -27.77
N GLY A 45 -9.50 -36.77 -27.54
CA GLY A 45 -9.46 -35.34 -27.32
C GLY A 45 -8.62 -35.06 -26.09
N ALA A 46 -7.37 -34.64 -26.30
CA ALA A 46 -6.55 -34.07 -25.25
C ALA A 46 -7.26 -32.79 -24.81
N GLU A 47 -7.84 -32.82 -23.62
CA GLU A 47 -8.18 -31.60 -22.87
C GLU A 47 -6.88 -30.81 -22.75
N GLY A 48 -6.72 -29.82 -23.63
CA GLY A 48 -5.57 -28.94 -23.62
C GLY A 48 -5.51 -28.25 -22.27
N GLU A 49 -4.37 -28.33 -21.59
CA GLU A 49 -4.13 -27.54 -20.39
C GLU A 49 -4.53 -26.08 -20.68
N PRO A 50 -5.35 -25.46 -19.81
CA PRO A 50 -5.76 -24.08 -20.01
C PRO A 50 -4.50 -23.22 -20.12
N ALA A 51 -4.40 -22.46 -21.21
CA ALA A 51 -3.28 -21.59 -21.46
C ALA A 51 -3.04 -20.71 -20.21
N ALA A 52 -1.82 -20.72 -19.69
CA ALA A 52 -1.47 -19.97 -18.49
C ALA A 52 -1.89 -18.51 -18.66
N GLU A 53 -2.68 -18.01 -17.71
CA GLU A 53 -3.21 -16.66 -17.70
C GLU A 53 -2.05 -15.65 -17.69
N LYS A 54 -2.02 -14.74 -18.67
CA LYS A 54 -0.95 -13.74 -18.79
C LYS A 54 -1.18 -12.62 -17.77
N LEU A 55 -0.34 -12.57 -16.74
CA LEU A 55 -0.34 -11.49 -15.75
C LEU A 55 0.39 -10.25 -16.29
N VAL A 56 -0.07 -9.05 -15.90
CA VAL A 56 0.59 -7.76 -16.18
C VAL A 56 1.01 -7.07 -14.89
N GLU A 57 2.10 -6.30 -14.92
CA GLU A 57 2.50 -5.49 -13.77
C GLU A 57 1.57 -4.26 -13.64
N PHE A 58 1.20 -3.89 -12.41
CA PHE A 58 0.36 -2.71 -12.19
C PHE A 58 1.00 -1.43 -12.74
N ASN A 59 2.33 -1.30 -12.61
CA ASN A 59 3.09 -0.16 -13.12
C ASN A 59 2.96 0.03 -14.64
N ASP A 60 2.82 -1.07 -15.39
CA ASP A 60 2.71 -1.02 -16.86
C ASP A 60 1.36 -0.49 -17.30
N ILE A 61 0.34 -0.61 -16.44
CA ILE A 61 -1.03 -0.20 -16.76
C ILE A 61 -1.50 1.02 -16.00
N LYS A 62 -0.86 1.44 -14.90
CA LYS A 62 -1.37 2.50 -14.00
C LYS A 62 -1.69 3.81 -14.72
N ASN A 63 -0.82 4.23 -15.65
CA ASN A 63 -1.00 5.48 -16.41
C ASN A 63 -2.07 5.38 -17.50
N SER A 64 -2.49 4.16 -17.83
CA SER A 64 -3.58 3.92 -18.79
C SER A 64 -4.91 3.70 -18.09
N LEU A 65 -4.95 3.65 -16.75
CA LEU A 65 -6.19 3.50 -15.98
C LEU A 65 -7.08 4.72 -16.17
N LYS A 66 -8.37 4.48 -16.38
CA LYS A 66 -9.35 5.51 -16.66
C LYS A 66 -10.41 5.53 -15.57
N THR A 67 -10.93 6.71 -15.27
CA THR A 67 -12.15 6.80 -14.46
C THR A 67 -13.26 5.98 -15.11
N GLY A 68 -13.85 5.12 -14.31
CA GLY A 68 -14.92 4.21 -14.66
C GLY A 68 -14.46 2.80 -15.03
N ASP A 69 -13.16 2.54 -15.20
CA ASP A 69 -12.65 1.16 -15.36
C ASP A 69 -13.08 0.31 -14.15
N LEU A 70 -13.39 -0.97 -14.38
CA LEU A 70 -13.89 -1.89 -13.34
C LEU A 70 -12.75 -2.78 -12.83
N LEU A 71 -12.60 -2.87 -11.51
CA LEU A 71 -11.77 -3.86 -10.84
C LEU A 71 -12.59 -5.08 -10.43
N LEU A 72 -12.01 -6.24 -10.71
CA LEU A 72 -12.41 -7.54 -10.22
C LEU A 72 -11.42 -7.98 -9.15
N LEU A 73 -11.89 -8.21 -7.92
CA LEU A 73 -11.06 -8.55 -6.77
C LEU A 73 -11.43 -9.95 -6.26
N TYR A 74 -10.57 -10.93 -6.53
CA TYR A 74 -10.78 -12.33 -6.18
C TYR A 74 -10.11 -12.63 -4.84
N ARG A 75 -10.90 -13.08 -3.88
CA ARG A 75 -10.38 -13.57 -2.60
C ARG A 75 -9.72 -14.93 -2.78
N LYS A 76 -8.91 -15.31 -1.79
CA LYS A 76 -8.41 -16.67 -1.67
C LYS A 76 -9.54 -17.68 -1.80
N ASP A 77 -9.34 -18.68 -2.66
CA ASP A 77 -10.28 -19.76 -2.98
C ASP A 77 -11.64 -19.30 -3.56
N ALA A 78 -11.80 -18.03 -3.92
CA ALA A 78 -13.04 -17.53 -4.50
C ALA A 78 -13.05 -17.68 -6.03
N GLU A 79 -14.06 -18.38 -6.54
CA GLU A 79 -14.32 -18.49 -7.98
C GLU A 79 -14.83 -17.18 -8.58
N ASN A 80 -15.59 -16.39 -7.79
CA ASN A 80 -16.25 -15.17 -8.26
C ASN A 80 -15.56 -13.91 -7.72
N PRO A 81 -15.41 -12.85 -8.54
CA PRO A 81 -14.79 -11.61 -8.10
C PRO A 81 -15.74 -10.76 -7.28
N ASN A 82 -15.13 -9.84 -6.54
CA ASN A 82 -15.78 -8.66 -6.03
C ASN A 82 -15.59 -7.50 -7.00
N TYR A 83 -16.58 -6.64 -7.12
CA TYR A 83 -16.61 -5.60 -8.13
C TYR A 83 -16.36 -4.21 -7.55
N ALA A 84 -15.59 -3.40 -8.27
CA ALA A 84 -15.34 -2.02 -7.88
C ALA A 84 -15.04 -1.12 -9.07
N ILE A 85 -15.37 0.17 -9.00
CA ILE A 85 -15.14 1.14 -10.08
C ILE A 85 -13.95 2.03 -9.72
N LEU A 86 -13.00 2.21 -10.64
CA LEU A 86 -11.91 3.19 -10.54
C LEU A 86 -12.42 4.60 -10.77
N ILE A 87 -11.91 5.53 -9.99
CA ILE A 87 -12.20 6.94 -10.08
C ILE A 87 -10.89 7.73 -9.95
N ASP A 88 -10.66 8.65 -10.88
CA ASP A 88 -9.57 9.61 -10.78
C ASP A 88 -9.81 10.58 -9.60
N ASN A 89 -8.89 10.51 -8.65
CA ASN A 89 -8.84 11.27 -7.42
C ASN A 89 -7.69 12.28 -7.38
N SER A 90 -6.96 12.45 -8.49
CA SER A 90 -5.81 13.36 -8.57
C SER A 90 -6.15 14.81 -8.18
N ALA A 91 -7.37 15.26 -8.44
CA ALA A 91 -7.84 16.60 -8.07
C ALA A 91 -8.06 16.82 -6.56
N ASN A 92 -8.23 15.75 -5.78
CA ASN A 92 -8.35 15.85 -4.31
C ASN A 92 -7.08 15.38 -3.61
N GLU A 93 -6.43 14.34 -4.14
CA GLU A 93 -5.24 13.72 -3.59
C GLU A 93 -4.27 13.36 -4.72
N GLU A 94 -3.34 14.28 -4.99
CA GLU A 94 -2.31 14.13 -6.02
C GLU A 94 -1.48 12.83 -5.82
N TYR A 95 -1.25 12.45 -4.57
CA TYR A 95 -0.43 11.30 -4.19
C TYR A 95 -1.16 9.96 -4.29
N PHE A 96 -2.50 9.98 -4.25
CA PHE A 96 -3.35 8.80 -4.36
C PHE A 96 -4.42 9.04 -5.43
N PRO A 97 -4.00 9.13 -6.71
CA PRO A 97 -4.86 9.59 -7.78
C PRO A 97 -5.92 8.57 -8.18
N LEU A 98 -5.96 7.39 -7.55
CA LEU A 98 -6.92 6.35 -7.87
C LEU A 98 -7.73 5.97 -6.63
N LEU A 99 -9.01 6.35 -6.66
CA LEU A 99 -10.04 5.90 -5.74
C LEU A 99 -10.76 4.70 -6.37
N MET A 100 -11.18 3.78 -5.52
CA MET A 100 -11.98 2.62 -5.86
C MET A 100 -13.29 2.69 -5.09
N VAL A 101 -14.42 2.65 -5.80
CA VAL A 101 -15.76 2.58 -5.21
C VAL A 101 -16.30 1.18 -5.37
N LYS A 102 -16.58 0.48 -4.26
CA LYS A 102 -17.00 -0.93 -4.26
C LYS A 102 -18.28 -1.15 -3.46
N GLY A 103 -19.02 -2.20 -3.81
CA GLY A 103 -20.16 -2.69 -3.01
C GLY A 103 -19.73 -3.41 -1.72
N SER A 104 -20.71 -3.92 -0.96
CA SER A 104 -20.43 -4.92 0.08
C SER A 104 -19.99 -6.23 -0.57
N THR A 105 -18.81 -6.69 -0.20
CA THR A 105 -18.10 -7.82 -0.86
C THR A 105 -17.97 -9.05 0.04
N LYS A 106 -18.56 -9.05 1.23
CA LYS A 106 -18.61 -10.24 2.08
C LYS A 106 -19.81 -11.08 1.64
N PRO A 107 -19.70 -12.42 1.54
CA PRO A 107 -20.88 -13.27 1.37
C PRO A 107 -21.95 -12.88 2.39
N MET A 108 -23.10 -12.43 1.88
CA MET A 108 -24.20 -11.96 2.71
C MET A 108 -25.22 -13.07 2.85
N SER A 109 -25.34 -13.65 4.04
CA SER A 109 -26.48 -14.49 4.37
C SER A 109 -27.78 -13.68 4.30
N LYS A 110 -28.91 -14.35 4.07
CA LYS A 110 -30.23 -13.68 4.02
C LYS A 110 -30.52 -12.85 5.27
N GLU A 111 -30.12 -13.34 6.43
CA GLU A 111 -30.33 -12.67 7.73
C GLU A 111 -29.51 -11.40 7.90
N ASN A 112 -28.32 -11.35 7.28
CA ASN A 112 -27.40 -10.21 7.36
C ASN A 112 -27.56 -9.23 6.20
N PHE A 113 -28.46 -9.52 5.24
CA PHE A 113 -28.66 -8.66 4.09
C PHE A 113 -29.38 -7.36 4.49
N SER A 114 -28.73 -6.24 4.21
CA SER A 114 -29.30 -4.91 4.42
C SER A 114 -30.25 -4.56 3.28
N ARG A 115 -31.45 -4.07 3.61
CA ARG A 115 -32.38 -3.50 2.61
C ARG A 115 -31.91 -2.14 2.05
N ARG A 116 -30.81 -1.60 2.57
CA ARG A 116 -30.15 -0.39 2.05
C ARG A 116 -29.01 -0.79 1.13
N ARG A 117 -28.80 0.01 0.09
CA ARG A 117 -27.60 -0.09 -0.74
C ARG A 117 -26.39 0.30 0.09
N TYR A 118 -25.26 -0.34 -0.20
CA TYR A 118 -24.00 -0.05 0.48
C TYR A 118 -22.90 0.10 -0.55
N LEU A 119 -22.23 1.26 -0.53
CA LEU A 119 -21.05 1.55 -1.33
C LEU A 119 -19.96 2.11 -0.42
N THR A 120 -18.72 1.73 -0.68
CA THR A 120 -17.54 2.22 0.05
C THR A 120 -16.49 2.72 -0.92
N ALA A 121 -15.96 3.90 -0.65
CA ALA A 121 -14.83 4.48 -1.37
C ALA A 121 -13.51 4.23 -0.62
N VAL A 122 -12.50 3.71 -1.30
CA VAL A 122 -11.16 3.39 -0.74
C VAL A 122 -10.10 3.51 -1.82
N THR A 123 -8.83 3.74 -1.50
CA THR A 123 -7.76 3.79 -2.52
C THR A 123 -7.53 2.44 -3.20
N THR A 124 -7.38 2.44 -4.53
CA THR A 124 -7.16 1.25 -5.35
C THR A 124 -5.91 0.48 -4.95
N VAL A 125 -4.77 1.18 -4.90
CA VAL A 125 -3.44 0.61 -4.64
C VAL A 125 -3.43 -0.18 -3.34
N THR A 126 -3.96 0.40 -2.26
CA THR A 126 -4.07 -0.27 -0.96
C THR A 126 -4.83 -1.59 -1.04
N ARG A 127 -5.99 -1.61 -1.71
CA ARG A 127 -6.81 -2.82 -1.78
C ARG A 127 -6.22 -3.91 -2.65
N MET A 128 -5.51 -3.53 -3.71
CA MET A 128 -4.86 -4.49 -4.59
C MET A 128 -3.69 -5.19 -3.91
N PHE A 129 -2.80 -4.43 -3.29
CA PHE A 129 -1.56 -4.99 -2.74
C PHE A 129 -1.72 -5.57 -1.32
N TYR A 130 -2.83 -5.26 -0.65
CA TYR A 130 -2.99 -5.57 0.77
C TYR A 130 -4.41 -5.97 1.17
N GLY A 131 -5.33 -6.14 0.21
CA GLY A 131 -6.63 -6.73 0.53
C GLY A 131 -6.54 -8.24 0.80
N ASP A 132 -7.67 -8.85 1.17
CA ASP A 132 -7.84 -10.32 1.25
C ASP A 132 -7.82 -10.98 -0.15
N TYR A 133 -7.23 -10.33 -1.16
CA TYR A 133 -7.38 -10.67 -2.57
C TYR A 133 -6.09 -11.30 -3.12
N GLU A 134 -6.20 -12.49 -3.69
CA GLU A 134 -5.08 -13.20 -4.31
C GLU A 134 -4.96 -12.90 -5.80
N ARG A 135 -6.06 -12.50 -6.45
CA ARG A 135 -6.06 -12.09 -7.85
C ARG A 135 -6.84 -10.82 -8.04
N VAL A 136 -6.32 -9.95 -8.89
CA VAL A 136 -6.99 -8.71 -9.30
C VAL A 136 -7.01 -8.66 -10.81
N ALA A 137 -8.15 -8.29 -11.40
CA ALA A 137 -8.23 -7.96 -12.81
C ALA A 137 -8.85 -6.59 -13.03
N ILE A 138 -8.50 -5.96 -14.16
CA ILE A 138 -9.08 -4.69 -14.60
C ILE A 138 -9.80 -4.90 -15.92
N CYS A 139 -11.03 -4.43 -15.98
CA CYS A 139 -11.89 -4.44 -17.16
C CYS A 139 -12.07 -3.00 -17.63
N ARG A 140 -11.66 -2.73 -18.86
CA ARG A 140 -11.68 -1.38 -19.42
C ARG A 140 -13.07 -0.96 -19.84
N LEU A 141 -13.45 0.29 -19.62
CA LEU A 141 -14.69 0.82 -20.19
C LEU A 141 -14.73 0.64 -21.72
N THR A 142 -15.86 0.19 -22.25
CA THR A 142 -16.07 0.00 -23.70
C THR A 142 -16.55 1.26 -24.42
N GLY A 143 -16.95 2.30 -23.69
CA GLY A 143 -17.44 3.57 -24.24
C GLY A 143 -16.44 4.72 -24.17
N ASP A 144 -16.83 5.87 -24.73
CA ASP A 144 -16.04 7.11 -24.66
C ASP A 144 -15.74 7.51 -23.21
N GLN A 145 -14.52 8.00 -22.98
CA GLN A 145 -14.14 8.51 -21.68
C GLN A 145 -15.04 9.66 -21.26
N LYS A 146 -15.63 9.53 -20.08
CA LYS A 146 -16.28 10.65 -19.41
C LYS A 146 -15.32 11.21 -18.37
N ASP A 147 -15.12 12.52 -18.44
CA ASP A 147 -14.44 13.25 -17.38
C ASP A 147 -15.34 13.22 -16.13
N ILE A 148 -14.93 12.42 -15.16
CA ILE A 148 -15.64 12.21 -13.91
C ILE A 148 -14.63 12.47 -12.80
N SER A 149 -14.90 13.52 -12.03
CA SER A 149 -14.09 13.86 -10.87
C SER A 149 -14.42 12.94 -9.68
N ALA A 150 -13.42 12.64 -8.86
CA ALA A 150 -13.64 11.96 -7.58
C ALA A 150 -14.66 12.66 -6.68
N LYS A 151 -14.70 14.00 -6.68
CA LYS A 151 -15.73 14.75 -5.93
C LYS A 151 -17.14 14.35 -6.36
N LYS A 152 -17.42 14.33 -7.67
CA LYS A 152 -18.74 13.91 -8.20
C LYS A 152 -19.04 12.46 -7.84
N ALA A 153 -18.03 11.59 -7.86
CA ALA A 153 -18.19 10.19 -7.50
C ALA A 153 -18.50 9.99 -6.01
N LEU A 154 -17.78 10.67 -5.12
CA LEU A 154 -18.02 10.64 -3.68
C LEU A 154 -19.42 11.16 -3.34
N GLU A 155 -19.84 12.28 -3.94
CA GLU A 155 -21.21 12.79 -3.80
C GLU A 155 -22.28 11.80 -4.30
N ALA A 156 -21.97 11.01 -5.35
CA ALA A 156 -22.88 9.98 -5.85
C ALA A 156 -22.92 8.77 -4.91
N VAL A 157 -21.79 8.37 -4.31
CA VAL A 157 -21.69 7.31 -3.31
C VAL A 157 -22.55 7.63 -2.10
N ASP A 158 -22.39 8.82 -1.51
CA ASP A 158 -23.16 9.24 -0.33
C ASP A 158 -24.67 9.21 -0.59
N LYS A 159 -25.08 9.62 -1.79
CA LYS A 159 -26.50 9.58 -2.20
C LYS A 159 -27.01 8.15 -2.40
N ILE A 160 -26.15 7.21 -2.82
CA ILE A 160 -26.55 5.82 -3.04
C ILE A 160 -26.59 5.06 -1.71
N ASP A 161 -25.65 5.29 -0.81
CA ASP A 161 -25.55 4.61 0.48
C ASP A 161 -26.79 4.81 1.37
N THR A 162 -27.56 5.87 1.10
CA THR A 162 -28.82 6.17 1.79
C THR A 162 -30.07 5.60 1.09
N GLN A 163 -29.95 5.04 -0.12
CA GLN A 163 -31.07 4.49 -0.88
C GLN A 163 -31.42 3.06 -0.46
N LYS A 164 -32.71 2.71 -0.59
CA LYS A 164 -33.20 1.34 -0.43
C LYS A 164 -33.27 0.63 -1.79
N TYR A 165 -33.17 -0.68 -1.76
CA TYR A 165 -33.53 -1.51 -2.91
C TYR A 165 -35.04 -1.44 -3.17
N SER A 166 -35.45 -1.57 -4.44
CA SER A 166 -36.85 -1.77 -4.80
C SER A 166 -37.32 -3.17 -4.36
N GLU A 167 -38.64 -3.39 -4.28
CA GLU A 167 -39.19 -4.72 -3.94
C GLU A 167 -38.78 -5.80 -4.95
N GLU A 168 -38.66 -5.44 -6.23
CA GLU A 168 -38.21 -6.35 -7.29
C GLU A 168 -36.73 -6.71 -7.15
N GLU A 169 -35.89 -5.73 -6.79
CA GLU A 169 -34.47 -5.96 -6.49
C GLU A 169 -34.29 -6.82 -5.24
N LEU A 170 -35.06 -6.54 -4.17
CA LEU A 170 -35.04 -7.34 -2.94
C LEU A 170 -35.43 -8.78 -3.24
N LYS A 171 -36.51 -8.98 -4.01
CA LYS A 171 -36.95 -10.32 -4.42
C LYS A 171 -35.85 -11.07 -5.18
N LEU A 172 -35.23 -10.43 -6.17
CA LEU A 172 -34.12 -11.03 -6.92
C LEU A 172 -32.97 -11.48 -6.00
N ILE A 173 -32.55 -10.58 -5.11
CA ILE A 173 -31.44 -10.82 -4.17
C ILE A 173 -31.79 -11.95 -3.18
N ASP A 174 -33.04 -12.00 -2.69
CA ASP A 174 -33.52 -13.04 -1.78
C ASP A 174 -33.64 -14.41 -2.46
N GLU A 175 -33.91 -14.44 -3.76
CA GLU A 175 -34.01 -15.65 -4.59
C GLU A 175 -32.65 -16.17 -5.08
N ALA A 176 -31.56 -15.43 -4.84
CA ALA A 176 -30.22 -15.87 -5.23
C ALA A 176 -29.83 -17.21 -4.59
N GLU A 177 -29.30 -18.12 -5.41
CA GLU A 177 -29.00 -19.52 -5.06
C GLU A 177 -27.96 -19.65 -3.94
N THR A 178 -27.00 -18.72 -3.88
CA THR A 178 -25.89 -18.73 -2.92
C THR A 178 -25.63 -17.34 -2.34
N ASP A 179 -24.97 -17.26 -1.19
CA ASP A 179 -24.56 -16.00 -0.57
C ASP A 179 -23.57 -15.20 -1.45
N VAL A 180 -22.78 -15.91 -2.25
CA VAL A 180 -21.88 -15.32 -3.25
C VAL A 180 -22.69 -14.69 -4.38
N ALA A 181 -23.60 -15.45 -5.00
CA ALA A 181 -24.48 -14.94 -6.05
C ALA A 181 -25.27 -13.71 -5.57
N ARG A 182 -25.80 -13.75 -4.34
CA ARG A 182 -26.48 -12.63 -3.69
C ARG A 182 -25.61 -11.37 -3.63
N SER A 183 -24.35 -11.54 -3.21
CA SER A 183 -23.40 -10.43 -3.06
C SER A 183 -22.98 -9.85 -4.40
N VAL A 184 -22.79 -10.70 -5.41
CA VAL A 184 -22.51 -10.31 -6.79
C VAL A 184 -23.66 -9.50 -7.38
N MET A 185 -24.89 -10.01 -7.32
CA MET A 185 -26.09 -9.33 -7.83
C MET A 185 -26.29 -7.96 -7.16
N ALA A 186 -26.21 -7.91 -5.83
CA ALA A 186 -26.33 -6.66 -5.07
C ALA A 186 -25.24 -5.64 -5.44
N SER A 187 -24.01 -6.11 -5.67
CA SER A 187 -22.89 -5.26 -6.09
C SER A 187 -23.09 -4.72 -7.50
N VAL A 188 -23.48 -5.55 -8.46
CA VAL A 188 -23.75 -5.13 -9.84
C VAL A 188 -24.89 -4.11 -9.89
N LEU A 189 -25.97 -4.32 -9.14
CA LEU A 189 -27.06 -3.34 -9.01
C LEU A 189 -26.54 -2.00 -8.48
N ASN A 190 -25.77 -2.00 -7.38
CA ASN A 190 -25.24 -0.77 -6.79
C ASN A 190 -24.29 -0.02 -7.73
N LEU A 191 -23.39 -0.76 -8.40
CA LEU A 191 -22.43 -0.19 -9.35
C LEU A 191 -23.12 0.33 -10.61
N SER A 192 -24.19 -0.32 -11.09
CA SER A 192 -24.96 0.18 -12.24
C SER A 192 -25.67 1.50 -11.91
N VAL A 193 -26.22 1.66 -10.70
CA VAL A 193 -26.79 2.93 -10.23
C VAL A 193 -25.70 4.00 -10.14
N LEU A 194 -24.50 3.64 -9.66
CA LEU A 194 -23.37 4.57 -9.64
C LEU A 194 -22.95 4.99 -11.05
N TYR A 195 -22.79 4.05 -11.99
CA TYR A 195 -22.47 4.36 -13.38
C TYR A 195 -23.52 5.26 -14.02
N SER A 196 -24.82 5.03 -13.76
CA SER A 196 -25.90 5.90 -14.26
C SER A 196 -25.80 7.31 -13.68
N LYS A 197 -25.57 7.46 -12.36
CA LYS A 197 -25.38 8.78 -11.73
C LYS A 197 -24.13 9.52 -12.20
N LEU A 198 -23.07 8.78 -12.53
CA LEU A 198 -21.86 9.34 -13.13
C LEU A 198 -22.08 9.73 -14.60
N GLY A 199 -23.15 9.24 -15.21
CA GLY A 199 -23.52 9.44 -16.61
C GLY A 199 -22.82 8.48 -17.56
N ILE A 200 -22.17 7.42 -17.08
CA ILE A 200 -21.47 6.44 -17.92
C ILE A 200 -22.48 5.60 -18.71
N ILE A 201 -23.56 5.19 -18.08
CA ILE A 201 -24.72 4.54 -18.72
C ILE A 201 -25.95 5.43 -18.58
N ALA A 202 -26.93 5.28 -19.48
CA ALA A 202 -28.17 6.07 -19.42
C ALA A 202 -29.04 5.62 -18.24
N GLU A 203 -29.36 4.31 -18.20
CA GLU A 203 -30.23 3.71 -17.19
C GLU A 203 -29.45 2.64 -16.38
N PRO A 204 -29.75 2.47 -15.08
CA PRO A 204 -29.17 1.41 -14.28
C PRO A 204 -29.66 0.03 -14.75
N ALA A 205 -28.95 -1.02 -14.33
CA ALA A 205 -29.32 -2.40 -14.62
C ALA A 205 -30.66 -2.74 -13.95
N THR A 206 -31.51 -3.51 -14.63
CA THR A 206 -32.78 -3.98 -14.09
C THR A 206 -32.61 -5.33 -13.39
N PRO A 207 -33.53 -5.73 -12.49
CA PRO A 207 -33.46 -7.06 -11.88
C PRO A 207 -33.36 -8.20 -12.91
N SER A 208 -34.10 -8.11 -14.01
CA SER A 208 -34.06 -9.12 -15.08
C SER A 208 -32.70 -9.18 -15.81
N SER A 209 -32.00 -8.05 -15.98
CA SER A 209 -30.66 -8.08 -16.59
C SER A 209 -29.61 -8.61 -15.63
N VAL A 210 -29.87 -8.62 -14.33
CA VAL A 210 -28.91 -9.02 -13.29
C VAL A 210 -29.02 -10.50 -12.90
N GLN A 211 -30.11 -11.18 -13.25
CA GLN A 211 -30.43 -12.54 -12.79
C GLN A 211 -29.33 -13.59 -13.04
N ASP A 212 -28.56 -13.45 -14.13
CA ASP A 212 -27.47 -14.37 -14.46
C ASP A 212 -26.07 -13.72 -14.37
N THR A 213 -25.96 -12.53 -13.76
CA THR A 213 -24.72 -11.72 -13.80
C THR A 213 -23.50 -12.39 -13.19
N TYR A 214 -23.65 -13.34 -12.26
CA TYR A 214 -22.50 -14.09 -11.76
C TYR A 214 -21.78 -14.87 -12.88
N LYS A 215 -22.45 -15.11 -14.02
CA LYS A 215 -21.89 -15.69 -15.25
C LYS A 215 -21.66 -14.67 -16.37
N THR A 216 -22.39 -13.55 -16.38
CA THR A 216 -22.45 -12.63 -17.55
C THR A 216 -22.28 -11.15 -17.20
N TRP A 217 -21.67 -10.79 -16.07
CA TRP A 217 -21.52 -9.40 -15.60
C TRP A 217 -20.91 -8.44 -16.64
N ASN A 218 -20.02 -8.92 -17.51
CA ASN A 218 -19.40 -8.14 -18.60
C ASN A 218 -20.41 -7.70 -19.67
N THR A 219 -21.58 -8.33 -19.74
CA THR A 219 -22.70 -7.89 -20.60
C THR A 219 -23.61 -6.87 -19.92
N THR A 220 -23.58 -6.79 -18.58
CA THR A 220 -24.43 -5.90 -17.79
C THR A 220 -23.74 -4.58 -17.47
N LEU A 221 -22.42 -4.60 -17.24
CA LEU A 221 -21.60 -3.41 -17.04
C LEU A 221 -20.87 -3.06 -18.35
N PRO A 222 -20.62 -1.77 -18.64
CA PRO A 222 -20.05 -1.33 -19.92
C PRO A 222 -18.53 -1.52 -19.97
N VAL A 223 -18.04 -2.74 -19.79
CA VAL A 223 -16.62 -3.05 -19.66
C VAL A 223 -16.20 -4.25 -20.51
N GLY A 224 -14.95 -4.24 -20.95
CA GLY A 224 -14.35 -5.29 -21.77
C GLY A 224 -13.80 -6.45 -20.95
N GLU A 225 -13.02 -7.28 -21.62
CA GLU A 225 -12.41 -8.47 -21.03
C GLU A 225 -11.44 -8.12 -19.87
N PRO A 226 -11.34 -9.01 -18.86
CA PRO A 226 -10.45 -8.80 -17.72
C PRO A 226 -8.97 -8.96 -18.09
N THR A 227 -8.16 -8.00 -17.63
CA THR A 227 -6.69 -8.10 -17.64
C THR A 227 -6.20 -8.33 -16.22
N PHE A 228 -5.60 -9.50 -15.96
CA PHE A 228 -5.14 -9.89 -14.63
C PHE A 228 -3.78 -9.29 -14.27
N ILE A 229 -3.67 -8.85 -13.03
CA ILE A 229 -2.52 -8.11 -12.50
C ILE A 229 -1.68 -9.03 -11.63
N ASN A 230 -0.36 -8.94 -11.80
CA ASN A 230 0.58 -9.56 -10.89
C ASN A 230 0.56 -8.82 -9.54
N VAL A 231 0.01 -9.46 -8.52
CA VAL A 231 0.02 -8.94 -7.14
C VAL A 231 1.16 -9.64 -6.39
N PRO A 232 2.19 -8.90 -5.92
CA PRO A 232 3.28 -9.49 -5.17
C PRO A 232 2.78 -10.16 -3.88
N PRO A 233 3.32 -11.35 -3.52
CA PRO A 233 2.91 -12.07 -2.33
C PRO A 233 3.41 -11.37 -1.06
N ILE A 234 2.57 -11.35 -0.01
CA ILE A 234 2.95 -10.88 1.32
C ILE A 234 3.76 -11.98 2.03
N LYS A 235 4.91 -11.62 2.63
CA LYS A 235 5.71 -12.60 3.38
C LYS A 235 5.16 -12.79 4.80
N PRO A 236 4.85 -14.02 5.23
CA PRO A 236 4.48 -14.28 6.62
C PRO A 236 5.69 -14.01 7.53
N GLY A 237 5.46 -13.28 8.63
CA GLY A 237 6.52 -12.93 9.57
C GLY A 237 6.94 -14.08 10.50
N PRO A 238 8.05 -13.89 11.25
CA PRO A 238 8.60 -14.89 12.16
C PRO A 238 7.68 -15.23 13.36
N MET A 239 6.73 -14.35 13.71
CA MET A 239 5.72 -14.58 14.75
C MET A 239 4.59 -15.53 14.30
N LYS A 240 4.92 -16.69 13.71
CA LYS A 240 3.92 -17.69 13.31
C LYS A 240 3.17 -18.21 14.55
N GLY A 241 1.85 -18.09 14.57
CA GLY A 241 1.00 -18.46 15.71
C GLY A 241 1.26 -17.62 16.97
N GLY A 242 1.78 -16.38 16.82
CA GLY A 242 1.98 -15.44 17.93
C GLY A 242 3.10 -15.79 18.91
N THR A 243 3.92 -16.81 18.65
CA THR A 243 5.04 -17.17 19.52
C THR A 243 6.31 -16.44 19.10
N PRO A 244 6.93 -15.64 20.00
CA PRO A 244 8.18 -14.96 19.67
C PRO A 244 9.36 -15.92 19.56
N PRO A 245 10.32 -15.63 18.66
CA PRO A 245 11.55 -16.41 18.54
C PRO A 245 12.37 -16.34 19.84
N PHE A 246 13.25 -17.32 20.06
CA PHE A 246 13.95 -17.49 21.34
C PHE A 246 14.73 -16.25 21.81
N TYR A 247 15.46 -15.58 20.91
CA TYR A 247 16.21 -14.36 21.27
C TYR A 247 15.30 -13.21 21.72
N GLN A 248 14.08 -13.12 21.19
CA GLN A 248 13.12 -12.10 21.61
C GLN A 248 12.64 -12.36 23.04
N LYS A 249 12.52 -13.64 23.45
CA LYS A 249 12.23 -14.00 24.85
C LYS A 249 13.36 -13.58 25.79
N ILE A 250 14.61 -13.71 25.35
CA ILE A 250 15.77 -13.21 26.11
C ILE A 250 15.71 -11.69 26.24
N LEU A 251 15.48 -10.97 25.14
CA LEU A 251 15.33 -9.51 25.17
C LEU A 251 14.25 -9.04 26.12
N ARG A 252 13.07 -9.68 26.12
CA ARG A 252 11.99 -9.36 27.07
C ARG A 252 12.38 -9.58 28.54
N GLY A 253 13.33 -10.48 28.81
CA GLY A 253 13.89 -10.66 30.14
C GLY A 253 14.87 -9.55 30.54
N LEU A 254 15.61 -8.98 29.58
CA LEU A 254 16.58 -7.89 29.80
C LEU A 254 15.93 -6.50 29.82
N MET A 255 14.92 -6.29 28.97
CA MET A 255 14.15 -5.07 28.84
C MET A 255 12.67 -5.41 29.02
N PRO A 256 12.20 -5.52 30.27
CA PRO A 256 10.83 -5.87 30.55
C PRO A 256 9.89 -4.80 30.02
N ILE A 257 8.76 -5.27 29.52
CA ILE A 257 7.67 -4.43 29.07
C ILE A 257 7.09 -3.68 30.27
N PRO A 258 6.83 -2.37 30.19
CA PRO A 258 6.18 -1.63 31.26
C PRO A 258 4.82 -2.27 31.65
N GLU A 259 4.65 -2.63 32.93
CA GLU A 259 3.45 -3.32 33.41
C GLU A 259 2.19 -2.42 33.33
N ASN A 260 2.35 -1.10 33.47
CA ASN A 260 1.26 -0.12 33.49
C ASN A 260 1.03 0.54 32.13
N ARG A 261 0.81 -0.26 31.08
CA ARG A 261 0.53 0.26 29.73
C ARG A 261 -0.92 0.10 29.32
N THR A 262 -1.41 1.06 28.55
CA THR A 262 -2.73 0.99 27.92
C THR A 262 -2.63 0.18 26.63
N VAL A 263 -3.16 -1.05 26.63
CA VAL A 263 -3.23 -1.91 25.44
C VAL A 263 -4.64 -1.92 24.89
N VAL A 264 -4.79 -1.64 23.59
CA VAL A 264 -6.10 -1.59 22.93
C VAL A 264 -6.08 -2.28 21.56
N PRO A 265 -7.23 -2.78 21.07
CA PRO A 265 -7.33 -3.24 19.69
C PRO A 265 -7.08 -2.09 18.70
N TYR A 266 -6.37 -2.35 17.60
CA TYR A 266 -6.11 -1.33 16.55
C TYR A 266 -7.39 -0.62 16.08
N SER A 267 -8.50 -1.36 15.95
CA SER A 267 -9.80 -0.83 15.54
C SER A 267 -10.35 0.26 16.47
N SER A 268 -9.99 0.27 17.75
CA SER A 268 -10.51 1.25 18.72
C SER A 268 -9.90 2.65 18.58
N ILE A 269 -8.69 2.74 18.02
CA ILE A 269 -7.97 4.01 17.86
C ILE A 269 -7.87 4.45 16.41
N ARG A 270 -8.07 3.53 15.45
CA ARG A 270 -7.89 3.74 14.01
C ARG A 270 -8.50 5.07 13.55
N ASP A 271 -9.76 5.32 13.87
CA ASP A 271 -10.49 6.47 13.34
C ASP A 271 -10.07 7.80 13.99
N GLN A 272 -9.29 7.71 15.08
CA GLN A 272 -8.71 8.85 15.79
C GLN A 272 -7.31 9.19 15.28
N LEU A 273 -6.72 8.36 14.40
CA LEU A 273 -5.39 8.59 13.85
C LEU A 273 -5.41 9.63 12.74
N ASN A 274 -4.37 10.44 12.68
CA ASN A 274 -4.22 11.52 11.71
C ASN A 274 -2.77 11.68 11.24
N THR A 275 -2.59 12.43 10.15
CA THR A 275 -1.26 12.79 9.64
C THR A 275 -0.45 13.48 10.72
N GLY A 276 0.76 12.98 10.94
CA GLY A 276 1.68 13.46 11.96
C GLY A 276 1.73 12.58 13.21
N ASP A 277 0.78 11.67 13.44
CA ASP A 277 0.89 10.75 14.59
C ASP A 277 2.11 9.84 14.46
N ILE A 278 2.75 9.51 15.58
CA ILE A 278 3.99 8.70 15.60
C ILE A 278 3.66 7.24 15.87
N LEU A 279 4.34 6.37 15.15
CA LEU A 279 4.33 4.92 15.32
C LEU A 279 5.70 4.49 15.86
N LEU A 280 5.72 3.76 16.95
CA LEU A 280 6.94 3.21 17.55
C LEU A 280 6.85 1.69 17.55
N PHE A 281 7.89 1.02 17.05
CA PHE A 281 7.90 -0.43 16.89
C PHE A 281 9.06 -1.05 17.65
N ALA A 282 8.74 -2.08 18.43
CA ALA A 282 9.70 -3.03 18.95
C ALA A 282 9.73 -4.23 17.98
N THR A 283 10.62 -4.21 16.98
CA THR A 283 10.68 -5.30 15.97
C THR A 283 11.40 -6.52 16.52
N VAL A 284 11.07 -7.71 15.97
CA VAL A 284 11.75 -8.98 16.30
C VAL A 284 12.89 -9.29 15.34
N GLY A 285 13.33 -8.40 14.44
CA GLY A 285 14.47 -8.68 13.55
C GLY A 285 15.82 -8.66 14.27
N SER A 286 16.85 -9.29 13.69
CA SER A 286 18.24 -9.20 14.21
C SER A 286 18.74 -7.75 14.27
N SER A 287 18.40 -6.91 13.29
CA SER A 287 18.68 -5.47 13.32
C SER A 287 17.94 -4.77 14.48
N GLY A 288 16.71 -5.17 14.78
CA GLY A 288 15.94 -4.64 15.90
C GLY A 288 16.55 -4.96 17.26
N PHE A 289 17.14 -6.15 17.41
CA PHE A 289 17.90 -6.55 18.60
C PHE A 289 19.10 -5.63 18.83
N VAL A 290 19.88 -5.40 17.77
CA VAL A 290 21.10 -4.58 17.81
C VAL A 290 20.78 -3.13 18.18
N ILE A 291 19.76 -2.54 17.54
CA ILE A 291 19.35 -1.16 17.82
C ILE A 291 18.93 -1.02 19.29
N LYS A 292 18.10 -1.92 19.82
CA LYS A 292 17.61 -1.82 21.21
C LYS A 292 18.74 -1.88 22.23
N LEU A 293 19.72 -2.78 22.03
CA LEU A 293 20.87 -2.88 22.93
C LEU A 293 21.81 -1.68 22.80
N GLY A 294 22.14 -1.26 21.57
CA GLY A 294 23.06 -0.15 21.34
C GLY A 294 22.53 1.21 21.78
N SER A 295 21.21 1.43 21.65
CA SER A 295 20.56 2.69 22.05
C SER A 295 19.96 2.66 23.45
N ASN A 296 20.06 1.53 24.18
CA ASN A 296 19.36 1.29 25.44
C ASN A 296 17.86 1.68 25.35
N SER A 297 17.24 1.38 24.22
CA SER A 297 15.88 1.80 23.86
C SER A 297 14.95 0.60 23.81
N HIS A 298 13.72 0.81 24.27
CA HIS A 298 12.64 -0.15 24.09
C HIS A 298 12.21 -0.27 22.61
N PHE A 299 12.24 0.85 21.88
CA PHE A 299 11.80 0.94 20.50
C PHE A 299 12.97 0.86 19.53
N SER A 300 12.84 0.01 18.51
CA SER A 300 13.87 -0.20 17.47
C SER A 300 13.63 0.59 16.19
N HIS A 301 12.42 1.13 16.01
CA HIS A 301 11.99 1.73 14.76
C HIS A 301 10.90 2.76 15.03
N ALA A 302 10.94 3.88 14.32
CA ALA A 302 9.93 4.92 14.34
C ALA A 302 9.38 5.16 12.93
N ALA A 303 8.13 5.57 12.85
CA ALA A 303 7.48 5.97 11.61
C ALA A 303 6.37 6.97 11.89
N MET A 304 5.74 7.46 10.83
CA MET A 304 4.65 8.42 10.93
C MET A 304 3.38 7.92 10.26
N VAL A 305 2.23 8.29 10.81
CA VAL A 305 0.94 8.13 10.15
C VAL A 305 0.81 9.17 9.04
N LEU A 306 0.42 8.72 7.85
CA LEU A 306 -0.12 9.58 6.79
C LEU A 306 -1.57 9.21 6.54
N LYS A 307 -2.43 10.23 6.43
CA LYS A 307 -3.85 10.12 6.14
C LYS A 307 -4.23 11.14 5.05
N PRO A 308 -4.51 10.70 3.81
CA PRO A 308 -5.01 11.58 2.77
C PRO A 308 -6.35 12.22 3.16
N LYS A 309 -6.59 13.45 2.73
CA LYS A 309 -7.87 14.13 2.98
C LYS A 309 -9.01 13.44 2.25
N GLY A 310 -10.18 13.46 2.89
CA GLY A 310 -11.37 12.81 2.37
C GLY A 310 -11.24 11.28 2.25
N SER A 311 -10.19 10.70 2.82
CA SER A 311 -9.94 9.26 2.81
C SER A 311 -9.88 8.70 4.22
N ASP A 312 -10.49 7.53 4.42
CA ASP A 312 -10.30 6.73 5.61
C ASP A 312 -9.02 5.90 5.56
N LEU A 313 -8.22 6.02 4.50
CA LEU A 313 -6.96 5.31 4.37
C LEU A 313 -5.94 5.84 5.38
N LEU A 314 -5.36 4.91 6.15
CA LEU A 314 -4.23 5.19 7.01
C LEU A 314 -3.01 4.45 6.49
N MET A 315 -1.90 5.16 6.43
CA MET A 315 -0.63 4.68 5.93
C MET A 315 0.46 4.92 6.97
N CYS A 316 1.49 4.11 6.91
CA CYS A 316 2.74 4.27 7.62
C CYS A 316 3.76 4.80 6.61
N TRP A 317 4.33 5.97 6.89
CA TRP A 317 5.48 6.51 6.18
C TRP A 317 6.73 6.26 7.00
N GLU A 318 7.65 5.50 6.43
CA GLU A 318 8.82 4.99 7.14
C GLU A 318 10.02 4.86 6.21
N THR A 319 11.22 4.85 6.80
CA THR A 319 12.45 4.46 6.12
C THR A 319 12.94 3.12 6.68
N THR A 320 12.95 2.07 5.86
CA THR A 320 13.21 0.71 6.35
C THR A 320 13.92 -0.19 5.33
N SER A 321 14.49 -1.29 5.81
CA SER A 321 14.99 -2.39 4.97
C SER A 321 13.87 -3.26 4.38
N ASN A 322 12.61 -3.03 4.79
CA ASN A 322 11.39 -3.68 4.31
C ASN A 322 11.47 -5.22 4.29
N SER A 323 11.95 -5.79 5.41
CA SER A 323 12.08 -7.23 5.56
C SER A 323 10.72 -7.97 5.51
N VAL A 324 9.62 -7.24 5.78
CA VAL A 324 8.23 -7.72 5.69
C VAL A 324 7.77 -7.94 4.25
N GLY A 325 8.40 -7.28 3.28
CA GLY A 325 8.01 -7.38 1.87
C GLY A 325 6.70 -6.63 1.56
N LEU A 326 6.45 -5.52 2.25
CA LEU A 326 5.29 -4.66 1.98
C LEU A 326 5.56 -3.86 0.68
N VAL A 327 4.55 -3.72 -0.17
CA VAL A 327 4.60 -2.91 -1.39
C VAL A 327 4.51 -1.41 -1.09
N ASP A 328 5.54 -0.64 -1.41
CA ASP A 328 5.44 0.82 -1.35
C ASP A 328 4.29 1.33 -2.23
N LEU A 329 3.38 2.12 -1.67
CA LEU A 329 2.19 2.62 -2.37
C LEU A 329 2.54 3.67 -3.44
N GLY A 330 3.69 4.34 -3.32
CA GLY A 330 4.20 5.27 -4.33
C GLY A 330 4.78 4.53 -5.55
N SER A 331 5.81 3.71 -5.31
CA SER A 331 6.51 3.00 -6.38
C SER A 331 5.78 1.77 -6.89
N THR A 332 4.85 1.23 -6.09
CA THR A 332 4.11 -0.04 -6.29
C THR A 332 5.04 -1.26 -6.37
N LYS A 333 6.20 -1.17 -5.72
CA LYS A 333 7.19 -2.25 -5.62
C LYS A 333 7.54 -2.52 -4.16
N VAL A 334 8.01 -3.74 -3.90
CA VAL A 334 8.71 -4.04 -2.64
C VAL A 334 10.10 -3.42 -2.75
N GLN A 335 10.36 -2.37 -1.96
CA GLN A 335 11.64 -1.66 -1.98
C GLN A 335 12.20 -1.43 -0.58
N LYS A 336 13.48 -1.06 -0.51
CA LYS A 336 14.12 -0.56 0.71
C LYS A 336 14.18 0.96 0.65
N GLY A 337 14.36 1.59 1.80
CA GLY A 337 14.42 3.04 1.91
C GLY A 337 13.11 3.62 2.40
N THR A 338 12.92 4.89 2.09
CA THR A 338 11.69 5.64 2.40
C THR A 338 10.55 5.12 1.54
N GLN A 339 9.45 4.76 2.21
CA GLN A 339 8.28 4.16 1.59
C GLN A 339 7.00 4.49 2.36
N ILE A 340 5.87 4.38 1.68
CA ILE A 340 4.54 4.53 2.26
C ILE A 340 3.82 3.18 2.13
N VAL A 341 3.41 2.60 3.24
CA VAL A 341 2.73 1.29 3.26
C VAL A 341 1.41 1.38 4.04
N PRO A 342 0.41 0.52 3.81
CA PRO A 342 -0.83 0.56 4.58
C PRO A 342 -0.60 0.30 6.06
N LEU A 343 -1.14 1.19 6.91
CA LEU A 343 -0.84 1.20 8.34
C LEU A 343 -1.22 -0.12 9.02
N LYS A 344 -2.41 -0.66 8.72
CA LYS A 344 -2.88 -1.93 9.30
C LYS A 344 -1.87 -3.07 9.07
N HIS A 345 -1.35 -3.20 7.85
CA HIS A 345 -0.43 -4.29 7.48
C HIS A 345 0.96 -4.06 8.07
N LYS A 346 1.37 -2.80 8.23
CA LYS A 346 2.60 -2.48 8.94
C LYS A 346 2.52 -2.76 10.44
N ILE A 347 1.37 -2.52 11.08
CA ILE A 347 1.18 -2.79 12.51
C ILE A 347 1.04 -4.29 12.78
N LEU A 348 0.15 -4.96 12.05
CA LEU A 348 -0.28 -6.34 12.34
C LEU A 348 0.52 -7.41 11.58
N ASN A 349 1.75 -7.11 11.17
CA ASN A 349 2.63 -8.14 10.61
C ASN A 349 3.39 -8.88 11.71
N GLY A 350 3.73 -10.14 11.42
CA GLY A 350 4.48 -11.00 12.34
C GLY A 350 5.96 -10.61 12.56
N TYR A 351 6.39 -9.40 12.22
CA TYR A 351 7.75 -8.89 12.48
C TYR A 351 7.81 -7.87 13.63
N ASN A 352 6.67 -7.44 14.16
CA ASN A 352 6.61 -6.57 15.33
C ASN A 352 6.34 -7.39 16.57
N ASP A 353 7.13 -7.20 17.62
CA ASP A 353 6.81 -7.70 18.97
C ASP A 353 5.77 -6.81 19.63
N GLU A 354 5.94 -5.50 19.45
CA GLU A 354 5.10 -4.46 20.04
C GLU A 354 5.01 -3.27 19.11
N VAL A 355 3.85 -2.61 19.15
CA VAL A 355 3.61 -1.36 18.45
C VAL A 355 2.93 -0.40 19.42
N ALA A 356 3.48 0.79 19.54
CA ALA A 356 2.87 1.90 20.25
C ALA A 356 2.55 3.03 19.27
N ILE A 357 1.45 3.74 19.52
CA ILE A 357 1.07 4.92 18.76
C ILE A 357 0.98 6.10 19.71
N ARG A 358 1.55 7.23 19.31
CA ARG A 358 1.43 8.51 20.00
C ARG A 358 0.74 9.50 19.09
N ARG A 359 -0.41 10.02 19.52
CA ARG A 359 -1.19 10.97 18.75
C ARG A 359 -0.71 12.40 18.96
N LEU A 360 -0.58 13.14 17.88
CA LEU A 360 -0.31 14.56 17.90
C LEU A 360 -1.62 15.31 18.12
N VAL A 361 -1.78 15.92 19.29
CA VAL A 361 -3.00 16.64 19.71
C VAL A 361 -2.69 18.10 20.02
N ASP A 362 -3.73 18.88 20.34
CA ASP A 362 -3.65 20.29 20.73
C ASP A 362 -3.00 21.21 19.66
N VAL A 363 -3.22 20.89 18.38
CA VAL A 363 -2.88 21.76 17.25
C VAL A 363 -4.14 22.42 16.69
N THR A 364 -4.01 23.63 16.15
CA THR A 364 -5.10 24.31 15.45
C THR A 364 -5.39 23.68 14.07
N ASP A 365 -6.54 23.98 13.47
CA ASP A 365 -6.87 23.52 12.12
C ASP A 365 -5.86 24.00 11.07
N GLU A 366 -5.36 25.23 11.21
CA GLU A 366 -4.32 25.80 10.33
C GLU A 366 -2.98 25.06 10.50
N GLN A 367 -2.58 24.75 11.73
CA GLN A 367 -1.39 23.96 12.00
C GLN A 367 -1.55 22.53 11.46
N ARG A 368 -2.72 21.92 11.62
CA ARG A 368 -3.02 20.59 11.08
C ARG A 368 -2.91 20.55 9.57
N GLU A 369 -3.44 21.58 8.91
CA GLU A 369 -3.35 21.74 7.46
C GLU A 369 -1.88 21.88 7.01
N LYS A 370 -1.09 22.71 7.69
CA LYS A 370 0.34 22.86 7.42
C LYS A 370 1.08 21.53 7.57
N ILE A 371 0.89 20.84 8.71
CA ILE A 371 1.50 19.52 8.96
C ILE A 371 1.15 18.57 7.81
N HIS A 372 -0.13 18.46 7.45
CA HIS A 372 -0.57 17.58 6.38
C HIS A 372 0.13 17.91 5.04
N GLN A 373 0.13 19.18 4.63
CA GLN A 373 0.76 19.61 3.38
C GLN A 373 2.27 19.31 3.38
N THR A 374 2.97 19.65 4.47
CA THR A 374 4.40 19.38 4.62
C THR A 374 4.70 17.89 4.51
N MET A 375 4.00 17.04 5.27
CA MET A 375 4.29 15.60 5.27
C MET A 375 4.00 14.96 3.91
N MET A 376 2.91 15.35 3.25
CA MET A 376 2.59 14.83 1.93
C MET A 376 3.64 15.25 0.89
N LYS A 377 4.06 16.52 0.91
CA LYS A 377 5.13 17.04 0.06
C LYS A 377 6.44 16.27 0.28
N LEU A 378 6.91 16.18 1.53
CA LEU A 378 8.16 15.49 1.86
C LEU A 378 8.10 14.00 1.53
N SER A 379 6.96 13.34 1.74
CA SER A 379 6.80 11.93 1.39
C SER A 379 7.06 11.64 -0.08
N LYS A 380 6.84 12.64 -0.95
CA LYS A 380 7.12 12.56 -2.37
C LYS A 380 8.57 12.91 -2.70
N GLU A 381 9.10 13.96 -2.08
CA GLU A 381 10.50 14.38 -2.28
C GLU A 381 11.48 13.28 -1.84
N LEU A 382 11.13 12.54 -0.78
CA LEU A 382 11.92 11.45 -0.22
C LEU A 382 11.52 10.07 -0.76
N GLU A 383 10.65 9.98 -1.77
CA GLU A 383 10.20 8.70 -2.30
C GLU A 383 11.38 7.90 -2.87
N GLY A 384 11.62 6.70 -2.32
CA GLY A 384 12.70 5.84 -2.78
C GLY A 384 14.10 6.26 -2.35
N THR A 385 14.26 7.30 -1.51
CA THR A 385 15.54 7.62 -0.86
C THR A 385 16.06 6.38 -0.14
N TYR A 386 17.33 6.05 -0.36
CA TYR A 386 17.89 4.78 0.09
C TYR A 386 17.93 4.71 1.63
N TYR A 387 17.80 3.48 2.13
CA TYR A 387 17.94 3.20 3.55
C TYR A 387 19.42 3.28 3.95
N GLU A 388 19.74 4.07 4.97
CA GLU A 388 21.14 4.21 5.38
C GLU A 388 21.66 2.92 6.03
N LYS A 389 22.63 2.26 5.39
CA LYS A 389 23.20 1.00 5.89
C LYS A 389 24.36 1.24 6.83
N ASP A 390 25.10 2.32 6.62
CA ASP A 390 26.33 2.58 7.35
C ASP A 390 26.03 2.81 8.84
N PHE A 391 24.87 3.38 9.17
CA PHE A 391 24.37 3.45 10.54
C PHE A 391 24.19 2.07 11.20
N ILE A 392 23.61 1.08 10.48
CA ILE A 392 23.47 -0.28 11.02
C ILE A 392 24.84 -0.95 11.14
N GLU A 393 25.67 -0.86 10.10
CA GLU A 393 27.01 -1.46 10.11
C GLU A 393 27.88 -0.84 11.22
N MET A 394 27.69 0.45 11.51
CA MET A 394 28.29 1.16 12.62
C MET A 394 27.76 0.71 13.99
N ILE A 395 26.44 0.54 14.19
CA ILE A 395 25.95 -0.03 15.46
C ILE A 395 26.48 -1.47 15.61
N MET A 396 26.52 -2.25 14.52
CA MET A 396 27.02 -3.63 14.52
C MET A 396 28.51 -3.71 14.84
N SER A 397 29.32 -2.75 14.41
CA SER A 397 30.74 -2.65 14.80
C SER A 397 30.94 -2.06 16.19
N GLY A 398 29.98 -1.27 16.68
CA GLY A 398 29.95 -0.61 17.99
C GLY A 398 29.54 -1.48 19.18
N PHE A 399 29.39 -2.81 19.03
CA PHE A 399 29.16 -3.72 20.16
C PHE A 399 30.29 -3.71 21.22
N ASP A 400 31.39 -3.00 20.97
CA ASP A 400 32.51 -2.83 21.91
C ASP A 400 32.63 -1.46 22.60
N PHE A 401 31.89 -0.38 22.30
CA PHE A 401 32.07 0.90 23.06
C PHE A 401 30.85 1.83 23.20
N GLY A 402 30.77 2.46 24.39
CA GLY A 402 29.99 3.67 24.70
C GLY A 402 30.74 4.97 24.33
N GLU A 403 30.16 6.13 24.66
CA GLU A 403 30.56 7.53 24.35
C GLU A 403 30.95 7.87 22.89
N GLU A 404 31.77 7.09 22.19
CA GLU A 404 32.12 7.30 20.76
C GLU A 404 30.91 7.17 19.82
N PHE A 405 29.94 6.29 20.14
CA PHE A 405 28.67 6.18 19.40
C PHE A 405 27.83 7.47 19.48
N LEU A 406 27.88 8.17 20.61
CA LEU A 406 27.14 9.44 20.81
C LEU A 406 27.81 10.61 20.09
N ASP A 407 29.14 10.63 19.98
CA ASP A 407 29.88 11.68 19.29
C ASP A 407 29.80 11.57 17.76
N PHE A 408 29.62 10.38 17.20
CA PHE A 408 29.45 10.22 15.74
C PHE A 408 28.02 10.53 15.27
N LEU A 409 27.00 10.31 16.12
CA LEU A 409 25.64 10.78 15.83
C LEU A 409 25.60 12.31 15.64
N ARG A 410 26.52 13.06 16.26
CA ARG A 410 26.65 14.52 16.19
C ARG A 410 27.29 15.07 14.90
N ASN A 411 27.21 14.36 13.78
CA ASN A 411 27.72 14.91 12.52
C ASN A 411 26.91 16.16 12.11
N ASP A 412 27.59 17.30 12.02
CA ASP A 412 27.03 18.64 11.77
C ASP A 412 26.46 18.85 10.35
N GLU A 413 26.57 17.86 9.44
CA GLU A 413 26.09 17.96 8.06
C GLU A 413 25.03 16.88 7.75
N GLU A 414 23.82 17.32 7.39
CA GLU A 414 22.71 16.44 6.97
C GLU A 414 22.94 15.94 5.54
N ASP A 415 23.35 14.68 5.38
CA ASP A 415 23.36 14.00 4.06
C ASP A 415 22.03 13.30 3.81
N VAL A 416 21.10 14.02 3.17
CA VAL A 416 19.77 13.52 2.80
C VAL A 416 19.78 12.39 1.75
N SER A 417 20.94 11.97 1.22
CA SER A 417 21.02 10.86 0.27
C SER A 417 20.67 9.51 0.90
N THR A 418 20.73 9.43 2.23
CA THR A 418 20.35 8.26 3.03
C THR A 418 19.64 8.74 4.29
N ILE A 419 18.52 8.12 4.64
CA ILE A 419 17.74 8.51 5.83
C ILE A 419 17.51 7.27 6.68
N PHE A 420 17.48 7.41 7.99
CA PHE A 420 17.01 6.34 8.88
C PHE A 420 15.65 6.67 9.52
N CYS A 421 15.08 5.68 10.24
CA CYS A 421 13.67 5.69 10.59
C CYS A 421 13.22 6.88 11.48
N SER A 422 13.98 7.22 12.51
CA SER A 422 13.69 8.34 13.41
C SER A 422 14.15 9.69 12.86
N GLU A 423 15.18 9.71 12.03
CA GLU A 423 15.57 10.90 11.26
C GLU A 423 14.44 11.34 10.33
N LEU A 424 13.79 10.41 9.62
CA LEU A 424 12.62 10.74 8.79
C LEU A 424 11.55 11.47 9.61
N VAL A 425 11.25 10.97 10.80
CA VAL A 425 10.23 11.55 11.71
C VAL A 425 10.69 12.93 12.19
N ALA A 426 11.95 13.07 12.61
CA ALA A 426 12.53 14.31 13.10
C ALA A 426 12.54 15.39 12.01
N HIS A 427 13.08 15.07 10.84
CA HIS A 427 13.17 15.96 9.69
C HIS A 427 11.77 16.45 9.27
N ALA A 428 10.82 15.52 9.15
CA ALA A 428 9.44 15.86 8.84
C ALA A 428 8.80 16.78 9.90
N TYR A 429 9.06 16.53 11.19
CA TYR A 429 8.59 17.39 12.27
C TYR A 429 9.26 18.77 12.28
N GLN A 430 10.54 18.87 11.93
CA GLN A 430 11.26 20.15 11.81
C GLN A 430 10.71 20.99 10.67
N GLU A 431 10.52 20.40 9.49
CA GLU A 431 9.91 21.04 8.32
C GLU A 431 8.47 21.51 8.59
N ALA A 432 7.71 20.73 9.37
CA ALA A 432 6.37 21.14 9.80
C ALA A 432 6.41 22.27 10.84
N GLY A 433 7.57 22.52 11.46
CA GLY A 433 7.79 23.47 12.55
C GLY A 433 7.37 22.94 13.92
N LEU A 434 7.13 21.63 14.05
CA LEU A 434 6.84 20.97 15.32
C LEU A 434 8.10 20.86 16.19
N LEU A 435 9.24 20.56 15.58
CA LEU A 435 10.55 20.54 16.25
C LEU A 435 11.37 21.77 15.91
N GLY A 436 12.38 22.03 16.74
CA GLY A 436 13.42 23.00 16.46
C GLY A 436 14.57 22.42 15.66
N GLU A 437 15.33 23.31 15.04
CA GLU A 437 16.52 22.99 14.22
C GLU A 437 17.79 22.98 15.08
N GLU A 438 17.68 23.18 16.40
CA GLU A 438 18.86 23.22 17.29
C GLU A 438 19.53 21.84 17.43
N LYS A 439 18.77 20.77 17.22
CA LYS A 439 19.24 19.39 17.17
C LYS A 439 19.04 18.85 15.74
N PRO A 440 20.09 18.45 15.01
CA PRO A 440 19.98 17.87 13.66
C PRO A 440 19.05 16.64 13.61
N SER A 441 18.37 16.40 12.48
CA SER A 441 17.41 15.28 12.36
C SER A 441 18.08 13.91 12.52
N ASN A 442 19.31 13.77 12.04
CA ASN A 442 20.14 12.56 12.12
C ASN A 442 20.67 12.25 13.54
N GLU A 443 20.38 13.09 14.53
CA GLU A 443 20.69 12.82 15.93
C GLU A 443 19.51 12.21 16.70
N TYR A 444 18.33 12.09 16.08
CA TYR A 444 17.14 11.58 16.77
C TYR A 444 17.08 10.05 16.77
N SER A 445 16.97 9.43 17.94
CA SER A 445 16.69 7.99 18.06
C SER A 445 15.18 7.71 18.15
N PRO A 446 14.71 6.47 17.88
CA PRO A 446 13.30 6.13 18.04
C PRO A 446 12.76 6.38 19.46
N ASP A 447 13.61 6.19 20.49
CA ASP A 447 13.22 6.40 21.88
C ASP A 447 12.95 7.86 22.22
N GLU A 448 13.56 8.80 21.50
CA GLU A 448 13.33 10.22 21.77
C GLU A 448 11.92 10.66 21.42
N PHE A 449 11.20 9.84 20.66
CA PHE A 449 9.78 10.00 20.41
C PHE A 449 8.90 9.22 21.40
N SER A 450 9.44 8.56 22.42
CA SER A 450 8.67 7.93 23.51
C SER A 450 8.15 8.96 24.53
N SER A 451 7.19 8.58 25.37
CA SER A 451 6.70 9.42 26.47
C SER A 451 7.70 9.57 27.61
N GLU A 452 8.70 8.69 27.69
CA GLU A 452 9.79 8.81 28.66
C GLU A 452 10.69 10.00 28.32
N LYS A 453 11.09 10.13 27.04
CA LYS A 453 11.90 11.26 26.57
C LYS A 453 11.07 12.49 26.23
N ASN A 454 9.88 12.26 25.68
CA ASN A 454 8.85 13.23 25.32
C ASN A 454 9.40 14.51 24.67
N PRO A 455 9.59 14.52 23.33
CA PRO A 455 10.29 15.60 22.68
C PRO A 455 9.52 16.92 22.84
N ASN A 456 10.25 18.02 23.02
CA ASN A 456 9.65 19.33 23.23
C ASN A 456 9.16 19.93 21.90
N LEU A 457 7.85 19.89 21.67
CA LEU A 457 7.25 20.46 20.45
C LEU A 457 7.02 21.97 20.60
N LYS A 458 7.29 22.73 19.54
CA LYS A 458 7.00 24.18 19.46
C LYS A 458 5.50 24.49 19.56
N PHE A 459 4.65 23.56 19.11
CA PHE A 459 3.20 23.60 19.27
C PHE A 459 2.61 22.18 19.23
N GLY A 460 1.40 22.03 19.78
CA GLY A 460 0.80 20.73 20.02
C GLY A 460 1.54 19.92 21.08
N ARG A 461 1.11 18.66 21.26
CA ARG A 461 1.83 17.68 22.09
C ARG A 461 1.56 16.27 21.60
N LEU A 462 2.47 15.36 21.94
CA LEU A 462 2.26 13.92 21.77
C LEU A 462 1.61 13.33 23.02
N GLU A 463 0.48 12.66 22.85
CA GLU A 463 -0.11 11.86 23.92
C GLU A 463 0.84 10.73 24.36
N PRO A 464 0.66 10.14 25.56
CA PRO A 464 1.35 8.92 25.96
C PRO A 464 1.13 7.78 24.96
N GLU A 465 1.99 6.78 24.98
CA GLU A 465 1.85 5.59 24.14
C GLU A 465 0.54 4.86 24.40
N VAL A 466 -0.18 4.60 23.32
CA VAL A 466 -1.23 3.59 23.27
C VAL A 466 -0.67 2.37 22.56
N TYR A 467 -0.55 1.27 23.29
CA TYR A 467 -0.02 0.02 22.76
C TYR A 467 -1.11 -0.75 22.02
N ILE A 468 -0.74 -1.38 20.92
CA ILE A 468 -1.66 -2.14 20.08
C ILE A 468 -1.65 -3.60 20.48
N GLU A 469 -2.84 -4.16 20.69
CA GLU A 469 -3.03 -5.60 20.79
C GLU A 469 -2.69 -6.26 19.44
N LEU A 470 -1.55 -6.93 19.37
CA LEU A 470 -1.13 -7.66 18.17
C LEU A 470 -1.79 -9.04 18.15
N LYS A 471 -2.86 -9.15 17.36
CA LYS A 471 -3.47 -10.43 16.97
C LYS A 471 -3.01 -10.76 15.57
N TYR A 472 -2.09 -11.71 15.44
CA TYR A 472 -1.72 -12.25 14.14
C TYR A 472 -2.81 -13.24 13.75
N GLU A 473 -3.52 -12.94 12.67
CA GLU A 473 -4.41 -13.91 12.03
C GLU A 473 -3.54 -15.03 11.44
N ASP A 474 -3.95 -16.30 11.61
CA ASP A 474 -3.23 -17.49 11.14
C ASP A 474 -3.10 -17.59 9.62
#